data_AF-A0A6G7CDR8-F1
#
_entry.id   AF-A0A6G7CDR8-F1
#
_cell.length_a   1.000
_cell.length_b   1.000
_cell.length_c   1.000
_cell.angle_alpha   90.00
_cell.angle_beta   90.00
_cell.angle_gamma   90.00
#
_symmetry.space_group_name_H-M   'P 1'
#
loop_
_entity.id
_entity.type
_entity.pdbx_description
1 polymer ?
#
loop_
_entity_poly.entity_id
_entity_poly.type
_entity_poly.pdbx_seq_one_letter_code
_entity_poly.pdbx_strand_id
1 'polypeptide(L)'
;MKNIILLIFIIFCLNSCSNKKEEKVLSKSEKLTDSYFQADSELEFENEKITLISIMRGIPKDSVYLILRDYYAKNDLSFDIDSKSTENFIDTISKNRKMSKRKIASIIFNFKYEMQTKDEIEQDAIENYEDFKKDDRESEDEY
;
A
#
# COMPACT_ATOMS: atom_id res chain seq x y z
N MET A 1 9.70 41.04 -52.74
CA MET A 1 8.70 39.98 -52.45
C MET A 1 9.29 38.56 -52.50
N LYS A 2 10.16 38.21 -53.45
CA LYS A 2 10.81 36.86 -53.50
C LYS A 2 11.63 36.50 -52.24
N ASN A 3 12.28 37.47 -51.60
CA ASN A 3 13.09 37.23 -50.39
C ASN A 3 12.27 37.01 -49.11
N ILE A 4 11.00 37.46 -49.09
CA ILE A 4 10.09 37.26 -47.94
C ILE A 4 9.53 35.82 -47.95
N ILE A 5 9.28 35.27 -49.13
CA ILE A 5 8.80 33.88 -49.31
C ILE A 5 9.86 32.89 -48.81
N LEU A 6 11.13 33.18 -49.02
CA LEU A 6 12.25 32.33 -48.60
C LEU A 6 12.40 32.31 -47.06
N LEU A 7 12.09 33.42 -46.39
CA LEU A 7 12.10 33.54 -44.92
C LEU A 7 10.96 32.74 -44.26
N ILE A 8 9.77 32.70 -44.89
CA ILE A 8 8.63 31.93 -44.39
C ILE A 8 8.90 30.42 -44.49
N PHE A 9 9.61 29.97 -45.53
CA PHE A 9 9.94 28.55 -45.72
C PHE A 9 10.95 28.05 -44.68
N ILE A 10 11.91 28.88 -44.26
CA ILE A 10 12.90 28.54 -43.22
C ILE A 10 12.22 28.38 -41.86
N ILE A 11 11.26 29.24 -41.53
CA ILE A 11 10.51 29.16 -40.26
C ILE A 11 9.65 27.89 -40.21
N PHE A 12 9.08 27.47 -41.35
CA PHE A 12 8.26 26.26 -41.41
C PHE A 12 9.08 24.97 -41.22
N CYS A 13 10.34 24.95 -41.68
CA CYS A 13 11.23 23.80 -41.51
C CYS A 13 11.72 23.62 -40.05
N LEU A 14 11.79 24.69 -39.26
CA LEU A 14 12.26 24.62 -37.86
C LEU A 14 11.21 24.05 -36.88
N ASN A 15 9.93 24.03 -37.26
CA ASN A 15 8.85 23.45 -36.44
C ASN A 15 8.51 22.00 -36.79
N SER A 16 9.26 21.36 -37.69
CA SER A 16 9.04 19.96 -38.08
C SER A 16 9.78 18.95 -37.21
N CYS A 17 10.12 19.30 -35.96
CA CYS A 17 10.41 18.32 -34.92
C CYS A 17 9.08 17.84 -34.34
N SER A 18 8.40 16.97 -35.08
CA SER A 18 7.37 16.11 -34.50
C SER A 18 8.09 15.16 -33.56
N ASN A 19 8.21 15.55 -32.29
CA ASN A 19 8.43 14.60 -31.20
C ASN A 19 7.17 13.74 -31.13
N LYS A 20 7.09 12.74 -32.02
CA LYS A 20 6.34 11.52 -31.73
C LYS A 20 6.97 11.02 -30.44
N LYS A 21 6.33 11.33 -29.30
CA LYS A 21 6.48 10.53 -28.10
C LYS A 21 6.10 9.14 -28.54
N GLU A 22 7.10 8.33 -28.87
CA GLU A 22 6.92 6.89 -28.88
C GLU A 22 6.44 6.58 -27.46
N GLU A 23 5.14 6.26 -27.33
CA GLU A 23 4.68 5.54 -26.15
C GLU A 23 5.54 4.30 -26.10
N LYS A 24 6.55 4.31 -25.23
CA LYS A 24 7.30 3.12 -24.89
C LYS A 24 6.26 2.16 -24.33
N VAL A 25 5.81 1.21 -25.15
CA VAL A 25 4.96 0.12 -24.70
C VAL A 25 5.84 -0.73 -23.80
N LEU A 26 5.90 -0.36 -22.51
CA LEU A 26 6.65 -1.08 -21.50
C LEU A 26 6.16 -2.53 -21.51
N SER A 27 7.12 -3.44 -21.58
CA SER A 27 6.83 -4.86 -21.47
C SER A 27 6.14 -5.14 -20.13
N LYS A 28 5.35 -6.22 -20.06
CA LYS A 28 4.64 -6.60 -18.83
C LYS A 28 5.58 -6.77 -17.63
N SER A 29 6.81 -7.21 -17.86
CA SER A 29 7.85 -7.30 -16.83
C SER A 29 8.35 -5.94 -16.37
N GLU A 30 8.58 -5.00 -17.29
CA GLU A 30 9.01 -3.64 -16.95
C GLU A 30 7.94 -2.89 -16.14
N LYS A 31 6.66 -3.05 -16.52
CA LYS A 31 5.52 -2.49 -15.76
C LYS A 31 5.42 -3.07 -14.34
N LEU A 32 5.72 -4.36 -14.17
CA LEU A 32 5.73 -5.01 -12.86
C LEU A 32 6.86 -4.47 -11.98
N THR A 33 8.08 -4.35 -12.51
CA THR A 33 9.21 -3.77 -11.76
C THR A 33 8.95 -2.32 -11.36
N ASP A 34 8.31 -1.54 -12.23
CA ASP A 34 7.97 -0.15 -11.96
C ASP A 34 6.92 -0.05 -10.84
N SER A 35 5.85 -0.87 -10.92
CA SER A 35 4.81 -0.91 -9.88
C SER A 35 5.34 -1.32 -8.49
N TYR A 36 6.32 -2.23 -8.45
CA TYR A 36 6.94 -2.65 -7.20
C TYR A 36 7.89 -1.59 -6.65
N PHE A 37 8.61 -0.88 -7.52
CA PHE A 37 9.46 0.24 -7.11
C PHE A 37 8.63 1.37 -6.51
N GLN A 38 7.50 1.71 -7.13
CA GLN A 38 6.57 2.71 -6.61
C GLN A 38 5.95 2.27 -5.29
N ALA A 39 5.55 1.01 -5.15
CA ALA A 39 5.06 0.45 -3.89
C ALA A 39 6.12 0.53 -2.79
N ASP A 40 7.38 0.22 -3.10
CA ASP A 40 8.48 0.29 -2.13
C ASP A 40 8.71 1.73 -1.66
N SER A 41 8.65 2.71 -2.58
CA SER A 41 8.77 4.14 -2.26
C SER A 41 7.63 4.66 -1.39
N GLU A 42 6.39 4.21 -1.62
CA GLU A 42 5.24 4.60 -0.78
C GLU A 42 5.39 4.06 0.64
N LEU A 43 5.82 2.80 0.78
CA LEU A 43 5.92 2.13 2.07
C LEU A 43 7.12 2.56 2.91
N GLU A 44 8.16 3.13 2.30
CA GLU A 44 9.35 3.61 3.01
C GLU A 44 9.00 4.70 4.04
N PHE A 45 8.07 5.60 3.70
CA PHE A 45 7.60 6.65 4.59
C PHE A 45 6.67 6.14 5.72
N GLU A 46 6.15 4.93 5.58
CA GLU A 46 5.14 4.34 6.47
C GLU A 46 5.74 3.25 7.39
N ASN A 47 7.07 3.20 7.51
CA ASN A 47 7.80 2.15 8.21
C ASN A 47 7.40 2.01 9.69
N GLU A 48 7.09 3.12 10.38
CA GLU A 48 6.59 3.12 11.75
C GLU A 48 5.23 2.42 11.84
N LYS A 49 4.29 2.82 10.97
CA LYS A 49 2.95 2.23 10.86
C LYS A 49 2.99 0.74 10.56
N ILE A 50 3.85 0.31 9.64
CA ILE A 50 4.09 -1.11 9.32
C ILE A 50 4.60 -1.87 10.55
N THR A 51 5.48 -1.24 11.34
CA THR A 51 6.02 -1.82 12.58
C THR A 51 4.92 -1.97 13.62
N LEU A 52 4.05 -0.97 13.81
CA LEU A 52 2.93 -1.04 14.74
C LEU A 52 1.93 -2.13 14.36
N ILE A 53 1.57 -2.23 13.08
CA ILE A 53 0.67 -3.29 12.59
C ILE A 53 1.30 -4.68 12.80
N SER A 54 2.60 -4.82 12.57
CA SER A 54 3.34 -6.05 12.84
C SER A 54 3.23 -6.50 14.29
N ILE A 55 3.38 -5.56 15.23
CA ILE A 55 3.25 -5.81 16.67
C ILE A 55 1.79 -6.19 17.00
N MET A 56 0.83 -5.35 16.63
CA MET A 56 -0.60 -5.56 16.94
C MET A 56 -1.16 -6.89 16.40
N ARG A 57 -0.64 -7.36 15.26
CA ARG A 57 -1.13 -8.58 14.60
C ARG A 57 -0.28 -9.82 14.90
N GLY A 58 0.84 -9.67 15.60
CA GLY A 58 1.79 -10.76 15.84
C GLY A 58 2.33 -11.37 14.55
N ILE A 59 2.58 -10.54 13.53
CA ILE A 59 3.06 -10.97 12.21
C ILE A 59 4.44 -10.35 11.97
N PRO A 60 5.44 -11.09 11.47
CA PRO A 60 6.76 -10.51 11.19
C PRO A 60 6.67 -9.29 10.29
N LYS A 61 7.42 -8.23 10.63
CA LYS A 61 7.40 -6.94 9.92
C LYS A 61 7.60 -7.10 8.41
N ASP A 62 8.55 -7.94 7.99
CA ASP A 62 8.82 -8.21 6.58
C ASP A 62 7.61 -8.84 5.87
N SER A 63 6.84 -9.67 6.57
CA SER A 63 5.62 -10.25 6.02
C SER A 63 4.53 -9.19 5.85
N VAL A 64 4.38 -8.27 6.80
CA VAL A 64 3.46 -7.13 6.70
C VAL A 64 3.86 -6.24 5.53
N TYR A 65 5.14 -5.89 5.43
CA TYR A 65 5.69 -5.09 4.33
C TYR A 65 5.40 -5.74 2.97
N LEU A 66 5.70 -7.03 2.81
CA LEU A 66 5.47 -7.76 1.56
C LEU A 66 3.99 -7.86 1.17
N ILE A 67 3.09 -7.97 2.15
CA ILE A 67 1.63 -7.95 1.91
C ILE A 67 1.19 -6.59 1.40
N LEU A 68 1.65 -5.51 2.03
CA LEU A 68 1.32 -4.14 1.63
C LEU A 68 1.94 -3.80 0.28
N ARG A 69 3.16 -4.26 0.02
CA ARG A 69 3.84 -4.11 -1.26
C ARG A 69 3.06 -4.76 -2.40
N ASP A 70 2.59 -5.99 -2.20
CA ASP A 70 1.73 -6.68 -3.17
C ASP A 70 0.38 -5.97 -3.37
N TYR A 71 -0.15 -5.36 -2.31
CA TYR A 71 -1.37 -4.56 -2.38
C TYR A 71 -1.15 -3.30 -3.24
N TYR A 72 -0.13 -2.49 -2.96
CA TYR A 72 0.16 -1.27 -3.70
C TYR A 72 0.54 -1.52 -5.16
N ALA A 73 1.39 -2.51 -5.43
CA ALA A 73 1.81 -2.85 -6.79
C ALA A 73 0.63 -3.30 -7.68
N LYS A 74 -0.42 -3.89 -7.08
CA LYS A 74 -1.64 -4.27 -7.81
C LYS A 74 -2.65 -3.13 -7.91
N ASN A 75 -2.70 -2.24 -6.92
CA ASN A 75 -3.65 -1.13 -6.88
C ASN A 75 -3.33 -0.07 -7.96
N ASP A 76 -2.05 0.15 -8.24
CA ASP A 76 -1.58 1.10 -9.24
C ASP A 76 -1.85 0.64 -10.70
N LEU A 77 -2.06 -0.67 -10.89
CA LEU A 77 -2.43 -1.26 -12.19
C LEU A 77 -3.93 -1.20 -12.49
N SER A 78 -4.77 -0.75 -11.55
CA SER A 78 -6.22 -0.67 -11.71
C SER A 78 -6.76 0.68 -11.25
N PHE A 79 -6.75 1.67 -12.15
CA PHE A 79 -7.40 2.97 -11.96
C PHE A 79 -8.95 2.89 -11.87
N ASP A 80 -9.55 1.71 -12.03
CA ASP A 80 -10.98 1.43 -11.82
C ASP A 80 -11.14 0.20 -10.92
N ILE A 81 -11.38 0.41 -9.63
CA ILE A 81 -11.62 -0.68 -8.67
C ILE A 81 -13.14 -0.84 -8.50
N ASP A 82 -13.73 -1.64 -9.37
CA ASP A 82 -15.00 -2.31 -9.05
C ASP A 82 -14.82 -3.22 -7.84
N SER A 83 -15.84 -3.39 -6.99
CA SER A 83 -15.78 -4.20 -5.76
C SER A 83 -15.37 -5.66 -6.00
N LYS A 84 -15.66 -6.22 -7.19
CA LYS A 84 -15.18 -7.55 -7.63
C LYS A 84 -13.66 -7.64 -7.80
N SER A 85 -12.98 -6.52 -8.05
CA SER A 85 -11.52 -6.44 -8.14
C SER A 85 -10.87 -6.60 -6.75
N THR A 86 -11.54 -6.09 -5.70
CA THR A 86 -11.07 -6.13 -4.30
C THR A 86 -10.96 -7.56 -3.75
N GLU A 87 -11.99 -8.40 -3.92
CA GLU A 87 -11.93 -9.81 -3.47
C GLU A 87 -10.83 -10.59 -4.20
N ASN A 88 -10.64 -10.34 -5.49
CA ASN A 88 -9.64 -11.05 -6.29
C ASN A 88 -8.19 -10.75 -5.88
N PHE A 89 -7.90 -9.54 -5.38
CA PHE A 89 -6.55 -9.23 -4.91
C PHE A 89 -6.25 -9.93 -3.57
N ILE A 90 -7.20 -9.90 -2.61
CA ILE A 90 -7.01 -10.53 -1.29
C ILE A 90 -6.76 -12.03 -1.46
N ASP A 91 -7.50 -12.65 -2.37
CA ASP A 91 -7.33 -14.05 -2.76
C ASP A 91 -5.95 -14.34 -3.32
N THR A 92 -5.44 -13.45 -4.17
CA THR A 92 -4.12 -13.60 -4.79
C THR A 92 -3.00 -13.51 -3.74
N ILE A 93 -3.04 -12.48 -2.90
CA ILE A 93 -2.04 -12.28 -1.84
C ILE A 93 -2.12 -13.43 -0.82
N SER A 94 -3.33 -13.84 -0.45
CA SER A 94 -3.57 -14.98 0.44
C SER A 94 -2.91 -16.27 -0.07
N LYS A 95 -3.07 -16.58 -1.36
CA LYS A 95 -2.43 -17.74 -2.00
C LYS A 95 -0.89 -17.62 -2.01
N ASN A 96 -0.37 -16.47 -2.42
CA ASN A 96 1.08 -16.24 -2.53
C ASN A 96 1.80 -16.31 -1.18
N ARG A 97 1.16 -15.79 -0.13
CA ARG A 97 1.74 -15.67 1.21
C ARG A 97 1.33 -16.81 2.15
N LYS A 98 0.51 -17.76 1.70
CA LYS A 98 -0.03 -18.88 2.49
C LYS A 98 -0.66 -18.39 3.80
N MET A 99 -1.38 -17.28 3.74
CA MET A 99 -2.02 -16.63 4.88
C MET A 99 -3.52 -16.51 4.63
N SER A 100 -4.35 -16.60 5.67
CA SER A 100 -5.80 -16.51 5.49
C SER A 100 -6.22 -15.14 4.95
N LYS A 101 -7.23 -15.13 4.07
CA LYS A 101 -7.83 -13.91 3.52
C LYS A 101 -8.17 -12.89 4.62
N ARG A 102 -8.70 -13.37 5.76
CA ARG A 102 -9.02 -12.54 6.94
C ARG A 102 -7.81 -11.78 7.47
N LYS A 103 -6.66 -12.45 7.63
CA LYS A 103 -5.43 -11.80 8.12
C LYS A 103 -4.90 -10.78 7.11
N ILE A 104 -4.90 -11.12 5.82
CA ILE A 104 -4.52 -10.18 4.74
C ILE A 104 -5.42 -8.95 4.74
N ALA A 105 -6.74 -9.14 4.76
CA ALA A 105 -7.73 -8.07 4.77
C ALA A 105 -7.55 -7.16 6.00
N SER A 106 -7.32 -7.75 7.17
CA SER A 106 -7.10 -7.03 8.42
C SER A 106 -5.82 -6.17 8.39
N ILE A 107 -4.70 -6.68 7.85
CA ILE A 107 -3.47 -5.88 7.67
C ILE A 107 -3.75 -4.67 6.77
N ILE A 108 -4.38 -4.90 5.62
CA ILE A 108 -4.63 -3.85 4.62
C ILE A 108 -5.63 -2.83 5.15
N PHE A 109 -6.65 -3.30 5.86
CA PHE A 109 -7.62 -2.44 6.51
C PHE A 109 -6.98 -1.56 7.58
N ASN A 110 -6.20 -2.15 8.50
CA ASN A 110 -5.48 -1.40 9.53
C ASN A 110 -4.51 -0.38 8.93
N PHE A 111 -3.84 -0.74 7.84
CA PHE A 111 -2.93 0.16 7.15
C PHE A 111 -3.67 1.32 6.47
N LYS A 112 -4.75 1.05 5.76
CA LYS A 112 -5.47 2.07 4.98
C LYS A 112 -6.35 2.99 5.83
N TYR A 113 -6.90 2.48 6.92
CA TYR A 113 -7.93 3.17 7.70
C TYR A 113 -7.56 3.41 9.16
N GLU A 114 -6.32 3.10 9.58
CA GLU A 114 -5.76 3.42 10.91
C GLU A 114 -6.61 2.98 12.11
N MET A 115 -7.46 1.97 11.94
CA MET A 115 -8.40 1.57 12.98
C MET A 115 -7.96 0.29 13.68
N GLN A 116 -7.71 0.39 14.98
CA GLN A 116 -8.22 -0.61 15.90
C GLN A 116 -9.74 -0.60 15.77
N THR A 117 -10.33 -1.77 15.55
CA THR A 117 -11.79 -1.87 15.54
C THR A 117 -12.34 -1.62 16.94
N LYS A 118 -13.60 -1.17 17.05
CA LYS A 118 -14.25 -0.93 18.34
C LYS A 118 -14.13 -2.15 19.27
N ASP A 119 -14.26 -3.35 18.70
CA ASP A 119 -14.14 -4.62 19.42
C ASP A 119 -12.72 -4.82 19.99
N GLU A 120 -11.67 -4.39 19.27
CA GLU A 120 -10.27 -4.45 19.73
C GLU A 120 -9.98 -3.45 20.86
N ILE A 121 -10.63 -2.28 20.86
CA ILE A 121 -10.52 -1.28 21.94
C ILE A 121 -11.23 -1.77 23.20
N GLU A 122 -12.40 -2.37 23.07
CA GLU A 122 -13.16 -2.91 24.20
C GLU A 122 -12.42 -4.10 24.85
N GLN A 123 -11.80 -4.95 24.04
CA GLN A 123 -11.00 -6.08 24.52
C GLN A 123 -9.74 -5.63 25.28
N ASP A 124 -8.96 -4.68 24.73
CA ASP A 124 -7.78 -4.11 25.40
C ASP A 124 -8.14 -3.43 26.73
N ALA A 125 -9.29 -2.74 26.78
CA ALA A 125 -9.75 -2.09 28.00
C ALA A 125 -10.11 -3.12 29.09
N ILE A 126 -10.73 -4.24 28.72
CA ILE A 126 -11.07 -5.31 29.66
C ILE A 126 -9.79 -6.00 30.20
N GLU A 127 -8.86 -6.35 29.31
CA GLU A 127 -7.63 -7.06 29.67
C GLU A 127 -6.73 -6.21 30.58
N ASN A 128 -6.58 -4.91 30.29
CA ASN A 128 -5.80 -4.02 31.15
C ASN A 128 -6.51 -3.68 32.47
N TYR A 129 -7.85 -3.63 32.51
CA TYR A 129 -8.59 -3.35 33.74
C TYR A 129 -8.51 -4.49 34.77
N GLU A 130 -8.36 -5.74 34.31
CA GLU A 130 -8.18 -6.89 35.22
C GLU A 130 -6.79 -6.93 35.88
N ASP A 131 -5.75 -6.43 35.21
CA ASP A 131 -4.39 -6.36 35.78
C ASP A 131 -4.31 -5.30 36.89
N PHE A 132 -4.95 -4.13 36.74
CA PHE A 132 -5.03 -3.13 37.82
C PHE A 132 -5.74 -3.67 39.08
N LYS A 133 -6.75 -4.52 38.93
CA LYS A 133 -7.46 -5.13 40.07
C LYS A 133 -6.71 -6.28 40.75
N LYS A 134 -5.62 -6.79 40.18
CA LYS A 134 -4.79 -7.82 40.83
C LYS A 134 -3.75 -7.18 41.73
N ASP A 135 -3.15 -6.07 41.31
CA ASP A 135 -2.17 -5.33 42.12
C ASP A 135 -2.81 -4.76 43.40
N ASP A 136 -4.03 -4.22 43.32
CA ASP A 136 -4.69 -3.65 44.51
C ASP A 136 -5.07 -4.71 45.55
N ARG A 137 -5.35 -5.96 45.14
CA ARG A 137 -5.79 -7.05 46.02
C ARG A 137 -4.66 -7.78 46.75
N GLU A 138 -3.42 -7.72 46.25
CA GLU A 138 -2.25 -8.26 46.99
C GLU A 138 -1.79 -7.32 48.11
N SER A 139 -2.25 -6.07 48.14
CA SER A 139 -1.88 -5.08 49.17
C SER A 139 -2.79 -5.05 50.40
N GLU A 140 -3.96 -5.69 50.36
CA GLU A 140 -4.96 -5.65 51.45
C GLU A 140 -4.95 -6.90 52.36
N ASP A 141 -4.20 -7.96 52.03
CA ASP A 141 -4.13 -9.19 52.83
C ASP A 141 -2.93 -9.27 53.79
N GLU A 142 -2.06 -8.25 53.81
CA GLU A 142 -1.06 -8.05 54.87
C GLU A 142 -1.54 -6.92 55.80
N TYR A 143 -2.43 -7.17 56.77
CA TYR A 143 -2.47 -6.56 58.12
C TYR A 143 -3.64 -7.09 58.97
#